data_AF-A0A075HHB2-F1
#
_entry.id   AF-A0A075HHB2-F1
#
_cell.length_a   1.000
_cell.length_b   1.000
_cell.length_c   1.000
_cell.angle_alpha   90.00
_cell.angle_beta   90.00
_cell.angle_gamma   90.00
#
_symmetry.space_group_name_H-M   'P 1'
#
loop_
_entity.id
_entity.type
_entity.pdbx_description
1 polymer ?
#
loop_
_entity_poly.entity_id
_entity_poly.type
_entity_poly.pdbx_seq_one_letter_code
_entity_poly.pdbx_strand_id
1 'polypeptide(L)' 'MGKEKKCAVCRGRGKIELLDTQCPFCNGTGEYTNISESYFKSHICQCIFLNRKICPLCEKKCHHDTPNKPKLLIDPM' A
#
# COMPACT_ATOMS: atom_id res chain seq x y z
N MET A 1 -16.67 -16.20 -19.29
CA MET A 1 -16.28 -14.77 -19.17
C MET A 1 -15.35 -14.63 -17.97
N GLY A 2 -14.04 -14.73 -18.17
CA GLY A 2 -13.08 -14.58 -17.07
C GLY A 2 -13.03 -13.10 -16.66
N LYS A 3 -13.28 -12.78 -15.39
CA LYS A 3 -13.06 -11.41 -14.90
C LYS A 3 -11.56 -11.14 -14.99
N GLU A 4 -11.16 -10.28 -15.94
CA GLU A 4 -9.77 -9.83 -16.04
C GLU A 4 -9.34 -9.27 -14.69
N LYS A 5 -8.36 -9.91 -14.07
CA LYS A 5 -7.81 -9.43 -12.81
C LYS A 5 -7.08 -8.12 -13.09
N LYS A 6 -7.30 -7.13 -12.23
CA LYS A 6 -6.63 -5.83 -12.30
C LYS A 6 -5.43 -5.80 -11.36
N CYS A 7 -4.50 -4.87 -11.59
CA CYS A 7 -3.40 -4.60 -10.68
C CYS A 7 -3.92 -4.33 -9.26
N ALA A 8 -3.47 -5.08 -8.26
CA ALA A 8 -3.95 -4.93 -6.89
C ALA A 8 -3.56 -3.58 -6.26
N VAL A 9 -2.50 -2.94 -6.76
CA VAL A 9 -1.97 -1.68 -6.24
C VAL A 9 -2.68 -0.47 -6.84
N CYS A 10 -2.70 -0.33 -8.17
CA CYS A 10 -3.33 0.83 -8.83
C CYS A 10 -4.81 0.60 -9.18
N ARG A 11 -5.33 -0.62 -8.98
CA ARG A 11 -6.74 -1.02 -9.25
C ARG A 11 -7.16 -0.83 -10.70
N GLY A 12 -6.22 -0.97 -11.64
CA GLY A 12 -6.49 -0.80 -13.07
C GLY A 12 -6.25 0.61 -13.60
N ARG A 13 -5.82 1.56 -12.77
CA ARG A 13 -5.61 2.96 -13.21
C ARG A 13 -4.30 3.19 -13.95
N GLY A 14 -3.33 2.26 -13.86
CA GLY A 14 -1.99 2.45 -14.40
C GLY A 14 -1.12 3.46 -13.63
N LYS A 15 -1.65 4.15 -12.63
CA LYS A 15 -0.92 5.15 -11.84
C LYS A 15 -1.15 5.03 -10.33
N ILE A 16 -0.18 5.50 -9.55
CA ILE A 16 -0.29 5.63 -8.10
C ILE A 16 -0.84 7.02 -7.79
N GLU A 17 -2.11 7.10 -7.38
CA GLU A 17 -2.77 8.40 -7.15
C GLU A 17 -2.07 9.30 -6.15
N LEU A 18 -1.40 8.73 -5.13
CA LEU A 18 -0.66 9.52 -4.14
C LEU A 18 0.52 10.29 -4.72
N LEU A 19 1.14 9.76 -5.77
CA LEU A 19 2.37 10.29 -6.34
C LEU A 19 2.14 10.87 -7.75
N ASP A 20 0.95 10.63 -8.32
CA ASP A 20 0.62 10.82 -9.73
C ASP A 20 1.67 10.26 -10.70
N THR A 21 2.35 9.19 -10.27
CA THR A 21 3.38 8.50 -11.06
C THR A 21 2.85 7.21 -11.67
N GLN A 22 3.47 6.79 -12.77
CA GLN A 22 3.20 5.49 -13.39
C GLN A 22 3.36 4.37 -12.34
N CYS A 23 2.41 3.44 -12.31
CA CYS A 23 2.42 2.34 -11.35
C CYS A 23 3.57 1.38 -11.68
N PRO A 24 4.59 1.25 -10.81
CA PRO A 24 5.74 0.38 -11.09
C PRO A 24 5.38 -1.12 -10.99
N PHE A 25 4.26 -1.45 -10.35
CA PHE A 25 3.83 -2.84 -10.15
C PHE A 25 3.13 -3.44 -11.38
N CYS A 26 2.61 -2.60 -12.27
CA CYS A 26 2.03 -3.01 -13.55
C CYS A 26 2.60 -2.25 -14.74
N ASN A 27 3.68 -1.49 -14.55
CA ASN A 27 4.30 -0.65 -15.59
C ASN A 27 3.29 0.22 -16.36
N GLY A 28 2.29 0.76 -15.67
CA GLY A 28 1.28 1.61 -16.29
C GLY A 28 0.12 0.89 -16.99
N THR A 29 0.15 -0.44 -17.16
CA THR A 29 -0.89 -1.16 -17.92
C THR A 29 -2.21 -1.25 -17.16
N GLY A 30 -2.17 -1.22 -15.83
CA GLY A 30 -3.34 -1.47 -14.98
C GLY A 30 -3.71 -2.96 -14.85
N GLU A 31 -3.03 -3.83 -15.60
CA GLU A 31 -3.29 -5.27 -15.59
C GLU A 31 -2.77 -5.93 -14.32
N TYR A 32 -3.34 -7.10 -14.01
CA TYR A 32 -2.86 -7.92 -12.92
C TYR A 32 -1.41 -8.37 -13.15
N THR A 33 -0.62 -8.26 -12.09
CA THR A 33 0.70 -8.89 -12.00
C THR A 33 0.81 -9.61 -10.67
N ASN A 34 1.54 -10.73 -10.64
CA ASN A 34 1.83 -11.45 -9.40
C ASN A 34 2.58 -10.56 -8.39
N ILE A 35 3.44 -9.68 -8.89
CA ILE A 35 4.17 -8.70 -8.07
C ILE A 35 3.18 -7.75 -7.37
N SER A 36 2.18 -7.23 -8.08
CA SER A 36 1.17 -6.35 -7.49
C SER A 36 0.37 -7.04 -6.38
N GLU A 37 0.01 -8.31 -6.57
CA GLU A 37 -0.72 -9.09 -5.56
C GLU A 37 0.16 -9.41 -4.34
N SER A 38 1.39 -9.86 -4.58
CA SER A 38 2.35 -10.16 -3.53
C SER A 38 2.63 -8.92 -2.67
N TYR A 39 2.88 -7.76 -3.31
CA TYR A 39 3.07 -6.51 -2.59
C TYR A 39 1.81 -6.12 -1.80
N PHE A 40 0.62 -6.20 -2.39
CA PHE A 40 -0.62 -5.86 -1.68
C PHE A 40 -0.82 -6.70 -0.42
N LYS A 41 -0.44 -7.98 -0.44
CA LYS A 41 -0.54 -8.88 0.73
C LYS A 41 0.47 -8.58 1.83
N SER A 42 1.68 -8.12 1.49
CA SER A 42 2.78 -7.92 2.46
C SER A 42 3.21 -6.46 2.63
N HIS A 43 2.47 -5.49 2.08
CA HIS A 43 2.89 -4.10 2.07
C HIS A 43 3.15 -3.57 3.48
N ILE A 44 4.25 -2.84 3.61
CA ILE A 44 4.54 -2.07 4.80
C ILE A 44 3.68 -0.80 4.75
N CYS A 45 2.77 -0.66 5.70
CA CYS A 45 1.94 0.53 5.82
C CYS A 45 2.81 1.75 6.18
N GLN A 46 3.01 2.68 5.23
CA GLN A 46 3.70 3.96 5.49
C GLN A 46 2.82 4.98 6.25
N CYS A 47 1.66 4.56 6.76
CA CYS A 47 0.67 5.43 7.40
C CYS A 47 1.20 6.15 8.66
N ILE A 48 2.19 5.56 9.35
CA ILE A 48 2.87 6.19 10.49
C ILE A 48 3.57 7.50 10.11
N PHE A 49 4.16 7.57 8.92
CA PHE A 49 4.87 8.77 8.43
C PHE A 49 3.90 9.84 7.90
N LEU A 50 2.69 9.45 7.53
CA LEU A 50 1.70 10.34 6.91
C LEU A 50 0.51 10.64 7.84
N ASN A 51 0.58 10.24 9.12
CA ASN A 51 -0.47 10.36 10.13
C ASN A 51 -1.87 9.92 9.63
N ARG A 52 -1.92 8.87 8.80
CA ARG A 52 -3.17 8.39 8.19
C ARG A 52 -3.89 7.45 9.14
N LYS A 53 -5.22 7.57 9.21
CA LYS A 53 -6.10 6.63 9.94
C LYS A 53 -6.62 5.50 9.03
N ILE A 54 -6.55 5.69 7.71
CA ILE A 54 -6.99 4.75 6.67
C ILE A 54 -5.84 4.54 5.68
N CYS A 55 -5.54 3.27 5.38
CA CYS A 55 -4.50 2.92 4.42
C CYS A 55 -4.98 3.25 3.00
N PRO A 56 -4.21 4.02 2.20
CA PRO A 56 -4.63 4.37 0.85
C PRO A 56 -4.52 3.22 -0.17
N LEU A 57 -3.86 2.11 0.19
CA LEU A 57 -3.78 0.92 -0.66
C LEU A 57 -5.00 0.02 -0.45
N CYS A 58 -5.23 -0.38 0.79
CA CYS A 58 -6.27 -1.36 1.13
C CYS A 58 -7.56 -0.76 1.71
N GLU A 59 -7.61 0.56 1.96
CA GLU A 59 -8.75 1.32 2.51
C GLU A 59 -9.25 0.83 3.88
N LYS A 60 -8.49 -0.02 4.54
CA LYS A 60 -8.76 -0.46 5.91
C LYS A 60 -8.21 0.55 6.91
N LYS A 61 -8.78 0.57 8.13
CA LYS A 61 -8.18 1.28 9.27
C LYS A 61 -6.72 0.83 9.43
N CYS A 62 -5.84 1.80 9.68
CA CYS A 62 -4.41 1.50 9.77
C CYS A 62 -4.12 0.56 10.95
N HIS A 63 -3.48 -0.57 10.65
CA HIS A 63 -3.11 -1.59 11.63
C HIS A 63 -1.69 -1.33 12.15
N HIS A 64 -1.51 -0.22 12.87
CA HIS A 64 -0.19 0.20 13.40
C HIS A 64 0.44 -0.78 14.41
N ASP A 65 -0.19 -1.92 14.67
CA ASP A 65 0.38 -3.07 15.36
C ASP A 65 1.44 -3.75 14.49
N THR A 66 2.61 -3.13 14.39
CA THR A 66 3.82 -3.86 14.05
C THR A 66 4.57 -4.19 15.35
N PRO A 67 4.92 -5.47 15.61
CA PRO A 67 5.70 -5.86 16.79
C PRO A 67 7.09 -5.22 16.84
N ASN A 68 7.52 -4.58 15.74
CA ASN A 68 8.79 -3.88 15.58
C ASN A 68 8.72 -2.37 15.88
N LYS A 69 7.71 -1.87 16.61
CA LYS A 69 7.76 -0.50 17.15
C LYS A 69 8.68 -0.49 18.37
N PRO A 70 9.88 0.13 18.34
CA PRO A 70 10.63 0.31 19.56
C PRO A 70 9.79 1.18 20.50
N LYS A 71 9.49 0.66 21.69
CA LYS A 71 8.94 1.44 22.79
C LYS A 71 10.07 2.32 23.34
N LEU A 72 10.58 3.26 22.55
CA LEU A 72 11.50 4.27 23.06
C LEU A 72 10.68 5.21 23.95
N LEU A 73 10.65 4.86 25.24
CA LEU A 73 10.31 5.79 26.31
C LEU A 73 11.48 6.78 26.39
N ILE A 74 11.30 7.96 25.80
CA ILE A 74 12.20 9.09 26.08
C ILE A 74 11.72 9.61 27.44
N ASP A 75 12.49 9.32 28.49
CA ASP A 75 12.24 9.83 29.83
C ASP A 75 12.24 11.37 29.77
N PRO A 76 11.23 12.07 30.29
CA PRO A 76 11.28 13.52 30.37
C PRO A 76 12.37 13.92 31.36
N MET A 77 13.40 14.62 30.85
CA MET A 77 14.40 15.30 31.68
C MET A 77 13.76 16.36 32.58
#